data_AF-A0A960DAJ7-F1
#
_entry.id   AF-A0A960DAJ7-F1
#
_cell.length_a   1.000
_cell.length_b   1.000
_cell.length_c   1.000
_cell.angle_alpha   90.00
_cell.angle_beta   90.00
_cell.angle_gamma   90.00
#
_symmetry.space_group_name_H-M   'P 1'
#
loop_
_entity.id
_entity.type
_entity.pdbx_description
1 polymer ?
#
loop_
_entity_poly.entity_id
_entity_poly.type
_entity_poly.pdbx_seq_one_letter_code
_entity_poly.pdbx_strand_id
1 'polypeptide(L)'
;MAKESNGSSDGCATVLGGAIIGVVVLIAAIPKEAWIVIGIVVGAAVVLGAVTAAIAAINKVQDAAEEQAREDREAEAAAAKQRREEKARQQKRRRIEALGAKNAARVDSAQAAVNKVAASEAARSGWLGDVDFTADIRGITDSFRKARSLRKVADQLSALDKPSTDDRKILGEAKATATKLEGTAIERVELIEKCATEAGRIDESLRREREDARTAEQRAELHAKLSAMLYGIEAAPPTSSTDSAADAVMARVWAFREIKNQIQRARDDG
;
A
#
# COMPACT_ATOMS: atom_id res chain seq x y z
N MET A 1 48.53 30.60 51.28
CA MET A 1 48.22 32.03 51.04
C MET A 1 46.72 32.15 51.25
N ALA A 2 46.26 32.54 52.45
CA ALA A 2 46.07 33.94 52.89
C ALA A 2 45.16 34.70 51.89
N LYS A 3 44.05 35.32 52.26
CA LYS A 3 43.69 35.94 53.54
C LYS A 3 42.20 36.30 53.51
N GLU A 4 41.60 36.24 54.69
CA GLU A 4 40.28 36.75 55.08
C GLU A 4 40.06 38.23 54.72
N SER A 5 38.80 38.64 54.59
CA SER A 5 38.23 39.75 55.38
C SER A 5 36.70 39.74 55.20
N ASN A 6 35.95 39.34 56.22
CA ASN A 6 35.45 40.13 57.38
C ASN A 6 34.45 41.23 57.01
N GLY A 7 33.26 41.09 57.59
CA GLY A 7 32.20 42.09 57.55
C GLY A 7 32.31 43.16 58.64
N SER A 8 31.36 44.09 58.59
CA SER A 8 30.84 44.95 59.65
C SER A 8 29.76 45.81 58.99
N SER A 9 28.48 45.54 59.23
CA SER A 9 27.68 45.93 60.40
C SER A 9 27.30 47.42 60.40
N ASP A 10 25.98 47.60 60.29
CA ASP A 10 25.19 48.60 61.01
C ASP A 10 25.53 50.08 60.84
N GLY A 11 24.84 50.67 59.87
CA GLY A 11 24.65 52.10 59.78
C GLY A 11 23.48 52.46 58.88
N CYS A 12 22.28 51.91 59.08
CA CYS A 12 21.08 52.41 58.38
C CYS A 12 19.72 52.06 59.01
N ALA A 13 19.67 51.89 60.34
CA ALA A 13 18.40 51.59 61.03
C ALA A 13 17.40 52.78 61.04
N THR A 14 17.79 53.97 60.60
CA THR A 14 16.93 55.17 60.63
C THR A 14 16.36 55.57 59.26
N VAL A 15 16.86 55.01 58.15
CA VAL A 15 16.35 55.28 56.78
C VAL A 15 15.43 54.15 56.29
N LEU A 16 15.66 52.92 56.75
CA LEU A 16 14.76 51.79 56.50
C LEU A 16 13.39 51.96 57.18
N GLY A 17 13.33 52.60 58.35
CA GLY A 17 12.06 52.93 59.01
C GLY A 17 11.20 53.88 58.18
N GLY A 18 11.78 54.95 57.64
CA GLY A 18 11.07 55.93 56.80
C GLY A 18 10.65 55.40 55.43
N ALA A 19 11.47 54.54 54.81
CA ALA A 19 11.13 53.91 53.53
C ALA A 19 10.06 52.83 53.68
N ILE A 20 10.13 52.01 54.75
CA ILE A 20 9.09 51.00 55.04
C ILE A 20 7.79 51.69 55.46
N ILE A 21 7.83 52.73 56.29
CA ILE A 21 6.64 53.52 56.64
C ILE A 21 6.08 54.26 55.42
N GLY A 22 6.93 54.85 54.58
CA GLY A 22 6.51 55.52 53.35
C GLY A 22 5.86 54.57 52.35
N VAL A 23 6.40 53.36 52.20
CA VAL A 23 5.80 52.29 51.39
C VAL A 23 4.49 51.79 52.01
N VAL A 24 4.41 51.64 53.35
CA VAL A 24 3.18 51.24 54.06
C VAL A 24 2.10 52.31 53.98
N VAL A 25 2.44 53.60 54.02
CA VAL A 25 1.50 54.72 53.85
C VAL A 25 1.04 54.82 52.39
N LEU A 26 1.93 54.63 51.41
CA LEU A 26 1.55 54.53 50.00
C LEU A 26 0.63 53.33 49.73
N ILE A 27 0.89 52.21 50.40
CA ILE A 27 0.04 51.00 50.38
C ILE A 27 -1.32 51.25 51.04
N ALA A 28 -1.37 52.04 52.11
CA ALA A 28 -2.60 52.39 52.83
C ALA A 28 -3.46 53.47 52.14
N ALA A 29 -2.85 54.30 51.27
CA ALA A 29 -3.56 55.29 50.46
C ALA A 29 -4.23 54.69 49.21
N ILE A 30 -3.94 53.42 48.89
CA ILE A 30 -4.62 52.67 47.84
C ILE A 30 -6.02 52.29 48.37
N PRO A 31 -7.11 52.63 47.67
CA PRO A 31 -8.47 52.27 48.07
C PRO A 31 -8.57 50.77 48.39
N LYS A 32 -9.27 50.40 49.46
CA LYS A 32 -9.46 49.01 49.91
C LYS A 32 -9.95 48.08 48.79
N GLU A 33 -10.64 48.64 47.81
CA GLU A 33 -11.13 47.99 46.60
C GLU A 33 -9.99 47.50 45.69
N ALA A 34 -8.85 48.22 45.62
CA ALA A 34 -7.71 47.83 44.79
C ALA A 34 -6.90 46.67 45.38
N TRP A 35 -6.84 46.52 46.71
CA TRP A 35 -6.25 45.33 47.35
C TRP A 35 -7.05 44.05 47.04
N ILE A 36 -8.38 44.15 46.96
CA ILE A 36 -9.26 43.05 46.58
C ILE A 36 -9.00 42.64 45.12
N VAL A 37 -8.87 43.61 44.21
CA VAL A 37 -8.57 43.34 42.79
C VAL A 37 -7.21 42.67 42.63
N ILE A 38 -6.17 43.14 43.32
CA ILE A 38 -4.84 42.50 43.28
C ILE A 38 -4.91 41.07 43.80
N GLY A 39 -5.61 40.83 44.91
CA GLY A 39 -5.82 39.48 45.46
C GLY A 39 -6.53 38.54 44.50
N ILE A 40 -7.56 39.03 43.79
CA ILE A 40 -8.28 38.26 42.77
C ILE A 40 -7.37 37.93 41.59
N VAL A 41 -6.58 38.90 41.10
CA VAL A 41 -5.67 38.69 39.97
C VAL A 41 -4.59 37.69 40.31
N VAL A 42 -3.97 37.80 41.50
CA VAL A 42 -2.97 36.84 41.97
C VAL A 42 -3.59 35.46 42.16
N GLY A 43 -4.78 35.37 42.77
CA GLY A 43 -5.50 34.12 42.94
C GLY A 43 -5.84 33.45 41.61
N ALA A 44 -6.34 34.23 40.63
CA ALA A 44 -6.64 33.73 39.29
C ALA A 44 -5.38 33.23 38.57
N ALA A 45 -4.26 33.94 38.67
CA ALA A 45 -2.99 33.53 38.08
C ALA A 45 -2.47 32.21 38.67
N VAL A 46 -2.61 32.01 40.00
CA VAL A 46 -2.22 30.75 40.66
C VAL A 46 -3.11 29.59 40.20
N VAL A 47 -4.43 29.80 40.09
CA VAL A 47 -5.34 28.76 39.59
C VAL A 47 -5.04 28.40 38.13
N LEU A 48 -4.82 29.40 37.27
CA LEU A 48 -4.40 29.19 35.88
C LEU A 48 -3.07 28.41 35.77
N GLY A 49 -2.09 28.75 36.61
CA GLY A 49 -0.82 28.03 36.69
C GLY A 49 -1.00 26.56 37.14
N ALA A 50 -1.84 26.31 38.13
CA ALA A 50 -2.12 24.96 38.61
C ALA A 50 -2.84 24.11 37.55
N VAL A 51 -3.81 24.69 36.83
CA VAL A 51 -4.55 24.00 35.76
C VAL A 51 -3.62 23.66 34.59
N THR A 52 -2.78 24.59 34.15
CA THR A 52 -1.83 24.34 33.06
C THR A 52 -0.78 23.29 33.42
N ALA A 53 -0.27 23.29 34.66
CA ALA A 53 0.65 22.27 35.15
C ALA A 53 -0.01 20.88 35.23
N ALA A 54 -1.26 20.80 35.67
CA ALA A 54 -2.01 19.54 35.71
C ALA A 54 -2.24 18.96 34.31
N ILE A 55 -2.61 19.79 33.34
CA ILE A 55 -2.78 19.37 31.94
C ILE A 55 -1.45 18.88 31.36
N ALA A 56 -0.35 19.60 31.60
CA ALA A 56 0.98 19.20 31.11
C ALA A 56 1.44 17.85 31.70
N ALA A 57 1.15 17.60 32.98
CA ALA A 57 1.46 16.32 33.62
C ALA A 57 0.64 15.16 33.02
N ILE A 58 -0.64 15.37 32.73
CA ILE A 58 -1.50 14.38 32.09
C ILE A 58 -1.03 14.09 30.67
N ASN A 59 -0.72 15.11 29.88
CA ASN A 59 -0.23 14.94 28.51
C ASN A 59 1.09 14.17 28.48
N LYS A 60 2.02 14.46 29.39
CA LYS A 60 3.31 13.74 29.47
C LYS A 60 3.14 12.25 29.78
N VAL A 61 2.16 11.89 30.61
CA VAL A 61 1.83 10.47 30.89
C VAL A 61 1.17 9.82 29.67
N GLN A 62 0.32 10.54 28.94
CA GLN A 62 -0.28 10.05 27.70
C GLN A 62 0.77 9.84 26.61
N ASP A 63 1.67 10.79 26.39
CA ASP A 63 2.74 10.67 25.38
C ASP A 63 3.66 9.48 25.69
N ALA A 64 4.07 9.31 26.95
CA ALA A 64 4.88 8.17 27.37
C ALA A 64 4.14 6.83 27.21
N ALA A 65 2.83 6.80 27.48
CA ALA A 65 1.99 5.61 27.27
C ALA A 65 1.80 5.30 25.78
N GLU A 66 1.70 6.31 24.93
CA GLU A 66 1.61 6.15 23.47
C GLU A 66 2.92 5.62 22.87
N GLU A 67 4.08 6.12 23.33
CA GLU A 67 5.38 5.62 22.93
C GLU A 67 5.56 4.15 23.33
N GLN A 68 5.26 3.79 24.58
CA GLN A 68 5.29 2.40 25.04
C GLN A 68 4.31 1.51 24.25
N ALA A 69 3.10 1.99 23.96
CA ALA A 69 2.13 1.23 23.18
C ALA A 69 2.60 1.01 21.73
N ARG A 70 3.39 1.92 21.15
CA ARG A 70 4.00 1.72 19.83
C ARG A 70 5.12 0.68 19.89
N GLU A 71 6.01 0.79 20.86
CA GLU A 71 7.09 -0.19 21.08
C GLU A 71 6.55 -1.58 21.34
N ASP A 72 5.52 -1.71 22.18
CA ASP A 72 4.84 -2.98 22.47
C ASP A 72 4.18 -3.55 21.21
N ARG A 73 3.49 -2.74 20.40
CA ARG A 73 2.90 -3.19 19.14
C ARG A 73 3.96 -3.66 18.14
N GLU A 74 5.09 -2.95 18.07
CA GLU A 74 6.21 -3.33 17.20
C GLU A 74 6.87 -4.63 17.69
N ALA A 75 7.07 -4.77 19.00
CA ALA A 75 7.58 -5.98 19.63
C ALA A 75 6.63 -7.17 19.43
N GLU A 76 5.32 -6.97 19.60
CA GLU A 76 4.29 -7.97 19.33
C GLU A 76 4.24 -8.35 17.85
N ALA A 77 4.32 -7.38 16.94
CA ALA A 77 4.35 -7.63 15.50
C ALA A 77 5.62 -8.40 15.09
N ALA A 78 6.78 -8.03 15.64
CA ALA A 78 8.05 -8.72 15.44
C ALA A 78 8.00 -10.15 16.01
N ALA A 79 7.51 -10.33 17.23
CA ALA A 79 7.34 -11.63 17.85
C ALA A 79 6.33 -12.50 17.08
N ALA A 80 5.23 -11.92 16.59
CA ALA A 80 4.26 -12.61 15.75
C ALA A 80 4.89 -13.04 14.42
N LYS A 81 5.71 -12.19 13.80
CA LYS A 81 6.46 -12.52 12.58
C LYS A 81 7.45 -13.66 12.83
N GLN A 82 8.25 -13.59 13.90
CA GLN A 82 9.17 -14.66 14.28
C GLN A 82 8.44 -15.99 14.53
N ARG A 83 7.34 -15.97 15.29
CA ARG A 83 6.50 -17.17 15.54
C ARG A 83 5.95 -17.76 14.24
N ARG A 84 5.55 -16.92 13.28
CA ARG A 84 5.08 -17.38 11.95
C ARG A 84 6.21 -18.02 11.16
N GLU A 85 7.37 -17.40 11.13
CA GLU A 85 8.55 -17.92 10.44
C GLU A 85 9.05 -19.24 11.07
N GLU A 86 9.08 -19.34 12.39
CA GLU A 86 9.44 -20.56 13.10
C GLU A 86 8.45 -21.69 12.81
N LYS A 87 7.14 -21.41 12.86
CA LYS A 87 6.12 -22.40 12.49
C LYS A 87 6.29 -22.85 11.05
N ALA A 88 6.55 -21.94 10.12
CA ALA A 88 6.81 -22.27 8.72
C ALA A 88 8.08 -23.13 8.56
N ARG A 89 9.16 -22.80 9.27
CA ARG A 89 10.40 -23.59 9.29
C ARG A 89 10.16 -24.99 9.85
N GLN A 90 9.42 -25.12 10.94
CA GLN A 90 9.09 -26.41 11.55
C GLN A 90 8.22 -27.27 10.61
N GLN A 91 7.19 -26.68 9.99
CA GLN A 91 6.37 -27.39 9.01
C GLN A 91 7.18 -27.87 7.81
N LYS A 92 8.07 -27.02 7.28
CA LYS A 92 9.00 -27.39 6.21
C LYS A 92 9.91 -28.54 6.63
N ARG A 93 10.49 -28.48 7.84
CA ARG A 93 11.33 -29.57 8.38
C ARG A 93 10.56 -30.88 8.49
N ARG A 94 9.37 -30.87 9.08
CA ARG A 94 8.50 -32.06 9.20
C ARG A 94 8.16 -32.65 7.83
N ARG A 95 7.89 -31.81 6.83
CA ARG A 95 7.61 -32.26 5.46
C ARG A 95 8.84 -32.88 4.79
N ILE A 96 10.00 -32.25 4.92
CA ILE A 96 11.28 -32.79 4.42
C ILE A 96 11.61 -34.13 5.10
N GLU A 97 11.35 -34.25 6.41
CA GLU A 97 11.54 -35.50 7.14
C GLU A 97 10.59 -36.61 6.66
N ALA A 98 9.32 -36.28 6.43
CA ALA A 98 8.32 -37.24 5.98
C ALA A 98 8.48 -37.67 4.51
N LEU A 99 8.87 -36.77 3.61
CA LEU A 99 8.80 -37.00 2.16
C LEU A 99 10.17 -37.06 1.47
N GLY A 100 11.15 -36.33 2.00
CA GLY A 100 12.45 -36.12 1.38
C GLY A 100 12.54 -34.73 0.79
N ALA A 101 13.74 -34.12 0.76
CA ALA A 101 13.88 -32.73 0.32
C ALA A 101 13.33 -32.51 -1.10
N LYS A 102 13.62 -33.43 -2.03
CA LYS A 102 13.15 -33.37 -3.43
C LYS A 102 11.62 -33.49 -3.52
N ASN A 103 11.06 -34.52 -2.89
CA ASN A 103 9.61 -34.78 -2.95
C ASN A 103 8.80 -33.71 -2.20
N ALA A 104 9.34 -33.18 -1.08
CA ALA A 104 8.75 -32.05 -0.37
C ALA A 104 8.67 -30.81 -1.27
N ALA A 105 9.75 -30.49 -1.99
CA ALA A 105 9.75 -29.37 -2.94
C ALA A 105 8.71 -29.55 -4.06
N ARG A 106 8.45 -30.78 -4.52
CA ARG A 106 7.41 -31.05 -5.52
C ARG A 106 6.00 -30.87 -4.97
N VAL A 107 5.74 -31.28 -3.74
CA VAL A 107 4.45 -30.98 -3.07
C VAL A 107 4.27 -29.48 -2.88
N ASP A 108 5.32 -28.77 -2.48
CA ASP A 108 5.28 -27.30 -2.35
C ASP A 108 5.01 -26.63 -3.71
N SER A 109 5.61 -27.12 -4.80
CA SER A 109 5.38 -26.63 -6.17
C SER A 109 3.93 -26.87 -6.61
N ALA A 110 3.39 -28.07 -6.39
CA ALA A 110 2.01 -28.39 -6.70
C ALA A 110 1.03 -27.49 -5.91
N GLN A 111 1.27 -27.29 -4.61
CA GLN A 111 0.43 -26.39 -3.80
C GLN A 111 0.50 -24.94 -4.31
N ALA A 112 1.69 -24.47 -4.71
CA ALA A 112 1.84 -23.15 -5.29
C ALA A 112 1.10 -23.01 -6.63
N ALA A 113 1.13 -24.05 -7.47
CA ALA A 113 0.38 -24.09 -8.72
C ALA A 113 -1.14 -24.10 -8.48
N VAL A 114 -1.65 -24.90 -7.54
CA VAL A 114 -3.06 -24.87 -7.12
C VAL A 114 -3.47 -23.47 -6.66
N ASN A 115 -2.65 -22.82 -5.82
CA ASN A 115 -2.93 -21.47 -5.35
C ASN A 115 -2.98 -20.45 -6.50
N LYS A 116 -2.13 -20.61 -7.53
CA LYS A 116 -2.17 -19.77 -8.74
C LYS A 116 -3.47 -19.97 -9.53
N VAL A 117 -3.90 -21.23 -9.72
CA VAL A 117 -5.19 -21.53 -10.38
C VAL A 117 -6.34 -20.89 -9.60
N ALA A 118 -6.40 -21.11 -8.29
CA ALA A 118 -7.47 -20.57 -7.44
C ALA A 118 -7.49 -19.03 -7.42
N ALA A 119 -6.32 -18.37 -7.51
CA ALA A 119 -6.20 -16.92 -7.54
C ALA A 119 -6.42 -16.31 -8.95
N SER A 120 -6.53 -17.14 -9.99
CA SER A 120 -6.75 -16.68 -11.37
C SER A 120 -8.09 -15.96 -11.50
N GLU A 121 -8.15 -15.04 -12.45
CA GLU A 121 -9.41 -14.43 -12.84
C GLU A 121 -10.36 -15.49 -13.38
N ALA A 122 -9.88 -16.36 -14.26
CA ALA A 122 -10.63 -17.45 -14.86
C ALA A 122 -11.38 -18.27 -13.81
N ALA A 123 -10.73 -18.64 -12.70
CA ALA A 123 -11.38 -19.34 -11.58
C ALA A 123 -12.47 -18.46 -10.94
N ARG A 124 -12.16 -17.21 -10.59
CA ARG A 124 -13.11 -16.30 -9.92
C ARG A 124 -14.34 -15.96 -10.75
N SER A 125 -14.19 -15.84 -12.06
CA SER A 125 -15.28 -15.60 -13.00
C SER A 125 -16.01 -16.88 -13.44
N GLY A 126 -15.66 -18.04 -12.87
CA GLY A 126 -16.32 -19.31 -13.14
C GLY A 126 -15.96 -19.96 -14.49
N TRP A 127 -15.01 -19.42 -15.25
CA TRP A 127 -14.55 -20.00 -16.52
C TRP A 127 -13.95 -21.39 -16.37
N LEU A 128 -13.33 -21.67 -15.22
CA LEU A 128 -12.72 -22.97 -14.94
C LEU A 128 -13.69 -23.98 -14.29
N GLY A 129 -14.90 -23.54 -13.92
CA GLY A 129 -15.84 -24.33 -13.13
C GLY A 129 -15.36 -24.62 -11.69
N ASP A 130 -15.97 -25.61 -11.06
CA ASP A 130 -15.58 -26.08 -9.72
C ASP A 130 -14.32 -26.93 -9.80
N VAL A 131 -13.18 -26.33 -9.44
CA VAL A 131 -11.88 -26.99 -9.46
C VAL A 131 -11.41 -27.30 -8.04
N ASP A 132 -11.32 -28.60 -7.71
CA ASP A 132 -10.78 -29.09 -6.45
C ASP A 132 -9.60 -30.05 -6.66
N PHE A 133 -8.39 -29.60 -6.30
CA PHE A 133 -7.16 -30.40 -6.36
C PHE A 133 -6.84 -31.12 -5.03
N THR A 134 -7.73 -31.10 -4.04
CA THR A 134 -7.48 -31.70 -2.71
C THR A 134 -7.16 -33.18 -2.80
N ALA A 135 -7.88 -33.91 -3.65
CA ALA A 135 -7.63 -35.34 -3.89
C ALA A 135 -6.25 -35.57 -4.53
N ASP A 136 -5.86 -34.77 -5.51
CA ASP A 136 -4.57 -34.88 -6.19
C ASP A 136 -3.41 -34.60 -5.22
N ILE A 137 -3.47 -33.50 -4.46
CA ILE A 137 -2.42 -33.14 -3.48
C ILE A 137 -2.27 -34.23 -2.42
N ARG A 138 -3.39 -34.81 -1.94
CA ARG A 138 -3.36 -35.95 -1.02
C ARG A 138 -2.70 -37.17 -1.66
N GLY A 139 -3.11 -37.52 -2.88
CA GLY A 139 -2.56 -38.66 -3.63
C GLY A 139 -1.06 -38.54 -3.90
N ILE A 140 -0.59 -37.36 -4.31
CA ILE A 140 0.83 -37.03 -4.52
C ILE A 140 1.60 -37.19 -3.21
N THR A 141 1.12 -36.57 -2.13
CA THR A 141 1.77 -36.61 -0.82
C THR A 141 1.88 -38.04 -0.28
N ASP A 142 0.81 -38.81 -0.39
CA ASP A 142 0.77 -40.20 0.08
C ASP A 142 1.68 -41.10 -0.75
N SER A 143 1.75 -40.90 -2.07
CA SER A 143 2.64 -41.65 -2.96
C SER A 143 4.10 -41.41 -2.62
N PHE A 144 4.49 -40.14 -2.41
CA PHE A 144 5.85 -39.79 -1.98
C PHE A 144 6.19 -40.33 -0.59
N ARG A 145 5.25 -40.29 0.35
CA ARG A 145 5.44 -40.86 1.69
C ARG A 145 5.67 -42.38 1.61
N LYS A 146 4.83 -43.09 0.85
CA LYS A 146 4.95 -44.55 0.65
C LYS A 146 6.27 -44.91 -0.04
N ALA A 147 6.64 -44.20 -1.10
CA ALA A 147 7.90 -44.42 -1.80
C ALA A 147 9.11 -44.23 -0.89
N ARG A 148 9.11 -43.18 -0.05
CA ARG A 148 10.18 -42.96 0.92
C ARG A 148 10.24 -44.06 1.97
N SER A 149 9.09 -44.48 2.51
CA SER A 149 9.04 -45.57 3.48
C SER A 149 9.58 -46.88 2.89
N LEU A 150 9.19 -47.22 1.65
CA LEU A 150 9.71 -48.38 0.93
C LEU A 150 11.23 -48.30 0.77
N ARG A 151 11.77 -47.15 0.36
CA ARG A 151 13.22 -46.99 0.24
C ARG A 151 13.94 -47.11 1.57
N LYS A 152 13.43 -46.49 2.63
CA LYS A 152 14.03 -46.58 3.97
C LYS A 152 14.14 -48.03 4.42
N VAL A 153 13.06 -48.81 4.28
CA VAL A 153 13.05 -50.23 4.67
C VAL A 153 13.94 -51.05 3.74
N ALA A 154 13.92 -50.79 2.44
CA ALA A 154 14.81 -51.44 1.48
C ALA A 154 16.29 -51.16 1.79
N ASP A 155 16.64 -49.93 2.17
CA ASP A 155 18.00 -49.56 2.55
C ASP A 155 18.42 -50.32 3.83
N GLN A 156 17.53 -50.41 4.82
CA GLN A 156 17.76 -51.19 6.05
C GLN A 156 17.96 -52.68 5.76
N LEU A 157 17.10 -53.28 4.93
CA LEU A 157 17.23 -54.69 4.55
C LEU A 157 18.50 -54.94 3.73
N SER A 158 18.89 -54.00 2.86
CA SER A 158 20.10 -54.11 2.05
C SER A 158 21.40 -53.99 2.86
N ALA A 159 21.34 -53.45 4.07
CA ALA A 159 22.49 -53.30 4.96
C ALA A 159 22.75 -54.54 5.83
N LEU A 160 21.86 -55.54 5.81
CA LEU A 160 22.06 -56.80 6.53
C LEU A 160 23.08 -57.68 5.83
N ASP A 161 23.89 -58.39 6.62
CA ASP A 161 24.89 -59.32 6.11
C ASP A 161 24.24 -60.59 5.52
N LYS A 162 24.85 -61.12 4.45
CA LYS A 162 24.47 -62.37 3.78
C LYS A 162 23.01 -62.38 3.27
N PRO A 163 22.65 -61.48 2.32
CA PRO A 163 21.29 -61.42 1.80
C PRO A 163 20.90 -62.72 1.08
N SER A 164 19.70 -63.23 1.37
CA SER A 164 19.13 -64.38 0.68
C SER A 164 18.70 -64.01 -0.76
N THR A 165 18.34 -65.03 -1.55
CA THR A 165 17.77 -64.79 -2.89
C THR A 165 16.42 -64.08 -2.79
N ASP A 166 15.63 -64.38 -1.76
CA ASP A 166 14.33 -63.73 -1.54
C ASP A 166 14.51 -62.25 -1.14
N ASP A 167 15.49 -61.96 -0.26
CA ASP A 167 15.84 -60.58 0.12
C ASP A 167 16.21 -59.74 -1.11
N ARG A 168 17.02 -60.30 -2.02
CA ARG A 168 17.39 -59.59 -3.26
C ARG A 168 16.19 -59.34 -4.16
N LYS A 169 15.26 -60.29 -4.24
CA LYS A 169 14.04 -60.16 -5.04
C LYS A 169 13.12 -59.07 -4.46
N ILE A 170 12.80 -59.14 -3.18
CA ILE A 170 11.92 -58.16 -2.53
C ILE A 170 12.52 -56.76 -2.52
N LEU A 171 13.86 -56.62 -2.41
CA LEU A 171 14.54 -55.34 -2.56
C LEU A 171 14.37 -54.75 -3.97
N GLY A 172 14.47 -55.58 -5.00
CA GLY A 172 14.21 -55.18 -6.39
C GLY A 172 12.78 -54.69 -6.57
N GLU A 173 11.80 -55.45 -6.08
CA GLU A 173 10.38 -55.11 -6.15
C GLU A 173 10.04 -53.83 -5.37
N ALA A 174 10.60 -53.65 -4.17
CA ALA A 174 10.40 -52.47 -3.35
C ALA A 174 10.98 -51.21 -4.02
N LYS A 175 12.19 -51.30 -4.58
CA LYS A 175 12.82 -50.19 -5.32
C LYS A 175 12.04 -49.83 -6.59
N ALA A 176 11.60 -50.84 -7.36
CA ALA A 176 10.79 -50.62 -8.55
C ALA A 176 9.45 -49.96 -8.21
N THR A 177 8.78 -50.44 -7.17
CA THR A 177 7.50 -49.89 -6.69
C THR A 177 7.66 -48.45 -6.20
N ALA A 178 8.72 -48.17 -5.42
CA ALA A 178 9.00 -46.82 -4.96
C ALA A 178 9.21 -45.85 -6.14
N THR A 179 10.00 -46.24 -7.14
CA THR A 179 10.21 -45.43 -8.35
C THR A 179 8.92 -45.21 -9.13
N LYS A 180 8.06 -46.23 -9.27
CA LYS A 180 6.76 -46.09 -9.94
C LYS A 180 5.85 -45.10 -9.21
N LEU A 181 5.74 -45.21 -7.88
CA LEU A 181 4.94 -44.29 -7.06
C LEU A 181 5.41 -42.84 -7.20
N GLU A 182 6.73 -42.61 -7.22
CA GLU A 182 7.27 -41.27 -7.42
C GLU A 182 7.04 -40.75 -8.84
N GLY A 183 7.24 -41.59 -9.86
CA GLY A 183 7.00 -41.20 -11.25
C GLY A 183 5.57 -40.73 -11.47
N THR A 184 4.59 -41.53 -11.05
CA THR A 184 3.17 -41.15 -11.15
C THR A 184 2.84 -39.89 -10.36
N ALA A 185 3.43 -39.71 -9.17
CA ALA A 185 3.22 -38.49 -8.39
C ALA A 185 3.85 -37.25 -9.06
N ILE A 186 5.03 -37.39 -9.66
CA ILE A 186 5.72 -36.32 -10.42
C ILE A 186 4.88 -35.91 -11.63
N GLU A 187 4.39 -36.87 -12.41
CA GLU A 187 3.52 -36.59 -13.57
C GLU A 187 2.28 -35.79 -13.16
N ARG A 188 1.67 -36.11 -12.00
CA ARG A 188 0.53 -35.37 -11.47
C ARG A 188 0.89 -33.95 -11.05
N VAL A 189 2.06 -33.75 -10.42
CA VAL A 189 2.57 -32.40 -10.12
C VAL A 189 2.72 -31.58 -11.40
N GLU A 190 3.31 -32.16 -12.45
CA GLU A 190 3.50 -31.49 -13.73
C GLU A 190 2.18 -31.15 -14.43
N LEU A 191 1.16 -32.00 -14.31
CA LEU A 191 -0.19 -31.69 -14.81
C LEU A 191 -0.81 -30.50 -14.07
N ILE A 192 -0.69 -30.43 -12.74
CA ILE A 192 -1.18 -29.30 -11.94
C ILE A 192 -0.44 -28.01 -12.32
N GLU A 193 0.87 -28.07 -12.52
CA GLU A 193 1.67 -26.92 -12.97
C GLU A 193 1.25 -26.43 -14.37
N LYS A 194 0.89 -27.35 -15.27
CA LYS A 194 0.31 -27.01 -16.58
C LYS A 194 -1.06 -26.34 -16.42
N CYS A 195 -1.93 -26.85 -15.56
CA CYS A 195 -3.23 -26.20 -15.27
C CYS A 195 -3.05 -24.74 -14.80
N ALA A 196 -2.06 -24.48 -13.93
CA ALA A 196 -1.73 -23.11 -13.52
C ALA A 196 -1.26 -22.22 -14.67
N THR A 197 -0.49 -22.79 -15.61
CA THR A 197 -0.03 -22.08 -16.80
C THR A 197 -1.19 -21.74 -17.73
N GLU A 198 -2.09 -22.69 -17.99
CA GLU A 198 -3.26 -22.47 -18.86
C GLU A 198 -4.25 -21.48 -18.24
N ALA A 199 -4.50 -21.57 -16.93
CA ALA A 199 -5.32 -20.57 -16.22
C ALA A 199 -4.76 -19.15 -16.40
N GLY A 200 -3.43 -18.99 -16.30
CA GLY A 200 -2.77 -17.70 -16.57
C GLY A 200 -2.90 -17.23 -18.02
N ARG A 201 -2.98 -18.14 -19.01
CA ARG A 201 -3.23 -17.76 -20.41
C ARG A 201 -4.67 -17.30 -20.64
N ILE A 202 -5.63 -17.92 -19.96
CA ILE A 202 -7.03 -17.47 -20.00
C ILE A 202 -7.13 -16.07 -19.39
N ASP A 203 -6.52 -15.85 -18.22
CA ASP A 203 -6.46 -14.52 -17.60
C ASP A 203 -5.88 -13.46 -18.54
N GLU A 204 -4.80 -13.80 -19.25
CA GLU A 204 -4.20 -12.92 -20.26
C GLU A 204 -5.16 -12.63 -21.42
N SER A 205 -5.89 -13.65 -21.90
CA SER A 205 -6.90 -13.48 -22.96
C SER A 205 -8.04 -12.55 -22.50
N LEU A 206 -8.59 -12.80 -21.31
CA LEU A 206 -9.66 -11.99 -20.72
C LEU A 206 -9.22 -10.54 -20.52
N ARG A 207 -7.96 -10.32 -20.12
CA ARG A 207 -7.40 -8.96 -19.99
C ARG A 207 -7.34 -8.26 -21.35
N ARG A 208 -6.86 -8.94 -22.38
CA ARG A 208 -6.81 -8.38 -23.74
C ARG A 208 -8.18 -8.04 -24.27
N GLU A 209 -9.15 -8.94 -24.11
CA GLU A 209 -10.54 -8.69 -24.53
C GLU A 209 -11.12 -7.42 -23.88
N ARG A 210 -10.82 -7.15 -22.60
CA ARG A 210 -11.23 -5.92 -21.92
C ARG A 210 -10.49 -4.69 -22.40
N GLU A 211 -9.21 -4.81 -22.71
CA GLU A 211 -8.40 -3.71 -23.27
C GLU A 211 -8.88 -3.34 -24.68
N ASP A 212 -9.19 -4.33 -25.50
CA ASP A 212 -9.75 -4.14 -26.84
C ASP A 212 -11.15 -3.52 -26.77
N ALA A 213 -12.01 -3.99 -25.86
CA ALA A 213 -13.32 -3.40 -25.63
C ALA A 213 -13.23 -1.92 -25.21
N ARG A 214 -12.34 -1.58 -24.26
CA ARG A 214 -12.10 -0.18 -23.85
C ARG A 214 -11.55 0.68 -24.98
N THR A 215 -10.63 0.12 -25.78
CA THR A 215 -10.05 0.84 -26.92
C THR A 215 -11.11 1.10 -28.00
N ALA A 216 -11.98 0.13 -28.26
CA ALA A 216 -13.10 0.29 -29.20
C ALA A 216 -14.09 1.35 -28.73
N GLU A 217 -14.41 1.38 -27.43
CA GLU A 217 -15.26 2.41 -26.82
C GLU A 217 -14.64 3.81 -26.92
N GLN A 218 -13.37 3.96 -26.54
CA GLN A 218 -12.63 5.22 -26.68
C GLN A 218 -12.54 5.68 -28.14
N ARG A 219 -12.32 4.73 -29.07
CA ARG A 219 -12.33 5.03 -30.50
C ARG A 219 -13.69 5.55 -30.92
N ALA A 220 -14.79 4.89 -30.52
CA ALA A 220 -16.14 5.34 -30.85
C ALA A 220 -16.42 6.75 -30.30
N GLU A 221 -16.04 7.03 -29.05
CA GLU A 221 -16.20 8.34 -28.43
C GLU A 221 -15.40 9.44 -29.15
N LEU A 222 -14.12 9.19 -29.42
CA LEU A 222 -13.26 10.14 -30.14
C LEU A 222 -13.74 10.35 -31.57
N HIS A 223 -14.17 9.30 -32.27
CA HIS A 223 -14.78 9.42 -33.59
C HIS A 223 -16.07 10.24 -33.54
N ALA A 224 -16.93 10.05 -32.54
CA ALA A 224 -18.14 10.85 -32.37
C ALA A 224 -17.80 12.32 -32.13
N LYS A 225 -16.84 12.62 -31.24
CA LYS A 225 -16.37 13.99 -30.98
C LYS A 225 -15.77 14.64 -32.23
N LEU A 226 -14.91 13.92 -32.95
CA LEU A 226 -14.28 14.43 -34.18
C LEU A 226 -15.33 14.67 -35.27
N SER A 227 -16.27 13.75 -35.46
CA SER A 227 -17.38 13.93 -36.40
C SER A 227 -18.26 15.13 -36.03
N ALA A 228 -18.53 15.35 -34.75
CA ALA A 228 -19.25 16.53 -34.29
C ALA A 228 -18.45 17.84 -34.52
N MET A 229 -17.13 17.83 -34.38
CA MET A 229 -16.31 18.99 -34.72
C MET A 229 -16.24 19.26 -36.22
N LEU A 230 -16.14 18.22 -37.05
CA LEU A 230 -16.03 18.38 -38.51
C LEU A 230 -17.36 18.78 -39.14
N TYR A 231 -18.45 18.10 -38.76
CA TYR A 231 -19.76 18.25 -39.41
C TYR A 231 -20.79 19.00 -38.55
N GLY A 232 -20.57 19.13 -37.23
CA GLY A 232 -21.42 19.96 -36.37
C GLY A 232 -21.23 21.46 -36.60
N ILE A 233 -20.11 21.90 -37.18
CA ILE A 233 -19.92 23.26 -37.68
C ILE A 233 -20.77 23.50 -38.94
N GLU A 234 -21.03 22.43 -39.71
CA GLU A 234 -21.80 22.47 -40.96
C GLU A 234 -23.33 22.39 -40.71
N ALA A 235 -23.74 21.89 -39.53
CA ALA A 235 -25.13 21.89 -39.06
C ALA A 235 -25.53 23.15 -38.27
N ALA A 236 -24.57 24.03 -37.92
CA ALA A 236 -24.92 25.41 -37.64
C ALA A 236 -25.51 25.97 -38.95
N PRO A 237 -26.66 26.65 -38.94
CA PRO A 237 -27.17 27.30 -40.15
C PRO A 237 -26.01 28.09 -40.73
N PRO A 238 -25.75 28.03 -42.04
CA PRO A 238 -24.66 28.79 -42.61
C PRO A 238 -24.92 30.24 -42.18
N THR A 239 -24.06 30.78 -41.31
CA THR A 239 -23.69 32.17 -41.46
C THR A 239 -22.94 32.16 -42.77
N SER A 240 -23.71 32.14 -43.87
CA SER A 240 -23.20 32.42 -45.17
C SER A 240 -22.32 33.65 -44.98
N SER A 241 -21.12 33.58 -45.54
CA SER A 241 -20.18 34.70 -45.60
C SER A 241 -20.74 35.95 -46.28
N THR A 242 -22.06 36.02 -46.51
CA THR A 242 -22.83 37.19 -46.90
C THR A 242 -22.70 38.34 -45.91
N ASP A 243 -22.33 38.08 -44.64
CA ASP A 243 -22.11 39.11 -43.62
C ASP A 243 -20.63 39.23 -43.20
N SER A 244 -19.70 38.83 -44.08
CA SER A 244 -18.29 39.16 -43.90
C SER A 244 -18.14 40.68 -43.93
N ALA A 245 -17.85 41.28 -42.77
CA ALA A 245 -17.54 42.70 -42.67
C ALA A 245 -16.40 43.11 -43.62
N ALA A 246 -15.49 42.18 -43.93
CA ALA A 246 -14.44 42.39 -44.93
C ALA A 246 -15.01 42.51 -46.35
N ASP A 247 -15.99 41.68 -46.74
CA ASP A 247 -16.63 41.77 -48.06
C ASP A 247 -17.50 43.03 -48.19
N ALA A 248 -18.19 43.42 -47.12
CA ALA A 248 -18.95 44.68 -47.06
C ALA A 248 -18.02 45.91 -47.18
N VAL A 249 -16.84 45.88 -46.55
CA VAL A 249 -15.82 46.92 -46.69
C VAL A 249 -15.25 46.93 -48.11
N MET A 250 -14.90 45.77 -48.67
CA MET A 250 -14.35 45.68 -50.03
C MET A 250 -15.35 46.14 -51.09
N ALA A 251 -16.64 45.83 -50.93
CA ALA A 251 -17.70 46.32 -51.81
C ALA A 251 -17.85 47.85 -51.75
N ARG A 252 -17.79 48.45 -50.55
CA ARG A 252 -17.82 49.91 -50.38
C ARG A 252 -16.59 50.59 -50.96
N VAL A 253 -15.40 49.98 -50.80
CA VAL A 253 -14.15 50.47 -51.40
C VAL A 253 -14.23 50.42 -52.93
N TRP A 254 -14.79 49.35 -53.49
CA TRP A 254 -15.00 49.24 -54.93
C TRP A 254 -15.97 50.30 -55.45
N ALA A 255 -17.11 50.49 -54.79
CA ALA A 255 -18.07 51.53 -55.14
C ALA A 255 -17.46 52.93 -55.06
N PHE A 256 -16.66 53.22 -54.03
CA PHE A 256 -15.96 54.50 -53.89
C PHE A 256 -14.95 54.73 -55.03
N ARG A 257 -14.18 53.70 -55.40
CA ARG A 257 -13.22 53.76 -56.51
C ARG A 257 -13.91 53.98 -57.86
N GLU A 258 -15.05 53.33 -58.07
CA GLU A 258 -15.84 53.49 -59.30
C GLU A 258 -16.40 54.91 -59.42
N ILE A 259 -16.99 55.46 -58.34
CA ILE A 259 -17.47 56.85 -58.31
C ILE A 259 -16.32 57.84 -58.56
N LYS A 260 -15.16 57.63 -57.93
CA LYS A 260 -13.95 58.45 -58.17
C LYS A 260 -13.52 58.41 -59.64
N ASN A 261 -13.53 57.24 -60.27
CA ASN A 261 -13.19 57.09 -61.68
C ASN A 261 -14.20 57.78 -62.60
N GLN A 262 -15.50 57.69 -62.29
CA GLN A 262 -16.54 58.36 -63.07
C GLN A 262 -16.45 59.89 -62.96
N ILE A 263 -16.16 60.42 -61.78
CA ILE A 263 -15.93 61.87 -61.58
C ILE A 263 -14.67 62.32 -62.34
N GLN A 264 -13.61 61.52 -62.33
CA GLN A 264 -12.39 61.85 -63.06
C GLN A 264 -12.61 61.84 -64.57
N ARG A 265 -13.31 60.83 -65.12
CA ARG A 265 -13.69 60.80 -66.54
C ARG A 265 -14.57 61.99 -66.93
N ALA A 266 -15.58 62.32 -66.12
CA ALA A 266 -16.43 63.49 -66.37
C ALA A 266 -15.68 64.84 -66.29
N ARG A 267 -14.52 64.87 -65.61
CA ARG A 267 -13.65 66.05 -65.52
C ARG A 267 -12.64 66.13 -66.67
N ASP A 268 -12.26 65.00 -67.24
CA ASP A 268 -11.34 64.92 -68.38
C ASP A 268 -12.08 65.09 -69.73
N ASP A 269 -13.41 64.84 -69.77
CA ASP A 269 -14.28 64.98 -70.95
C ASP A 269 -15.02 66.34 -71.06
N GLY A 270 -14.71 67.32 -70.19
CA GLY A 270 -15.30 68.67 -70.18
C GLY A 270 -14.27 69.78 -70.38
#